data_AF-A0A699YGM6-F1
#
_entry.id   AF-A0A699YGM6-F1
#
_cell.length_a   1.000
_cell.length_b   1.000
_cell.length_c   1.000
_cell.angle_alpha   90.00
_cell.angle_beta   90.00
_cell.angle_gamma   90.00
#
_symmetry.space_group_name_H-M   'P 1'
#
loop_
_entity.id
_entity.type
_entity.pdbx_description
1 polymer ?
#
loop_
_entity_poly.entity_id
_entity_poly.type
_entity_poly.pdbx_seq_one_letter_code
_entity_poly.pdbx_strand_id
1 'polypeptide(L)'
;MDAPSMFVHYFYRHISNVNMQLPNIWLWDMIDEFIYQFQSFCQYRVKTSSKSAEELELLKECGKVWTVLEVLNVLQALVDKSGIIAELEADDGAKLCAAEGYHPNQSNVLRMLGYFSLIGLLRVHTLIGDYHTALKVVYPINFNDPRAYLFTPKIVGAHISLMYHAGFCYMVMRRYLDASRVLNAVLAYVSRVKQYHSRSAQYDQILKRNEQMYGLLACVVALCPVTQKGLDENVLAQLRERNADKISRMARGDIGVFDELYSNACPRFITVAQPSAQEAAAAGGNVSQQAYRAQLNMFLAEVKSQTMLPV
;
A
#
# COMPACT_ATOMS: atom_id res chain seq x y z
N MET A 1 2.13 -27.30 10.88
CA MET A 1 1.81 -25.93 11.35
C MET A 1 2.49 -24.98 10.39
N ASP A 2 1.72 -24.30 9.56
CA ASP A 2 2.24 -23.40 8.52
C ASP A 2 2.94 -22.19 9.16
N ALA A 3 4.00 -21.68 8.54
CA ALA A 3 4.80 -20.53 9.03
C ALA A 3 3.96 -19.32 9.53
N PRO A 4 2.84 -18.92 8.87
CA PRO A 4 1.97 -17.84 9.38
C PRO A 4 1.26 -18.22 10.68
N SER A 5 0.82 -19.48 10.79
CA SER A 5 0.18 -20.01 12.01
C SER A 5 1.17 -20.12 13.17
N MET A 6 2.45 -20.41 12.87
CA MET A 6 3.51 -20.44 13.89
C MET A 6 3.82 -19.03 14.40
N PHE A 7 3.87 -18.03 13.51
CA PHE A 7 4.02 -16.62 13.91
C PHE A 7 2.88 -16.22 14.85
N VAL A 8 1.62 -16.41 14.46
CA VAL A 8 0.50 -16.04 15.35
C VAL A 8 0.49 -16.87 16.63
N HIS A 9 0.64 -18.19 16.58
CA HIS A 9 0.50 -19.03 17.78
C HIS A 9 1.65 -18.83 18.79
N TYR A 10 2.90 -18.69 18.33
CA TYR A 10 4.03 -18.44 19.23
C TYR A 10 4.14 -16.98 19.66
N PHE A 11 3.98 -16.03 18.74
CA PHE A 11 4.12 -14.60 19.03
C PHE A 11 2.96 -14.11 19.91
N TYR A 12 1.71 -14.51 19.60
CA TYR A 12 0.53 -14.09 20.38
C TYR A 12 0.52 -14.65 21.81
N ARG A 13 0.79 -15.95 21.98
CA ARG A 13 0.68 -16.64 23.28
C ARG A 13 1.72 -16.15 24.29
N HIS A 14 2.85 -15.62 23.83
CA HIS A 14 3.93 -15.17 24.70
C HIS A 14 3.92 -13.65 24.93
N ILE A 15 3.36 -12.82 24.05
CA ILE A 15 3.40 -11.36 24.19
C ILE A 15 2.27 -10.81 25.05
N SER A 16 1.09 -11.43 25.03
CA SER A 16 -0.05 -10.97 25.85
C SER A 16 0.18 -11.09 27.36
N ASN A 17 1.16 -11.92 27.78
CA ASN A 17 1.48 -12.17 29.19
C ASN A 17 2.74 -11.45 29.68
N VAL A 18 3.42 -10.67 28.82
CA VAL A 18 4.65 -9.96 29.18
C VAL A 18 4.40 -8.47 29.10
N ASN A 19 4.70 -7.75 30.18
CA ASN A 19 4.64 -6.28 30.23
C ASN A 19 5.82 -5.67 29.46
N MET A 20 5.85 -5.92 28.15
CA MET A 20 6.93 -5.53 27.26
C MET A 20 6.55 -4.29 26.46
N GLN A 21 7.45 -3.31 26.43
CA GLN A 21 7.35 -2.16 25.53
C GLN A 21 8.41 -2.27 24.43
N LEU A 22 7.98 -2.11 23.18
CA LEU A 22 8.87 -2.12 22.02
C LEU A 22 8.78 -0.81 21.25
N PRO A 23 9.87 -0.33 20.64
CA PRO A 23 9.83 0.81 19.73
C PRO A 23 8.78 0.62 18.63
N ASN A 24 7.91 1.63 18.44
CA ASN A 24 6.85 1.58 17.42
C ASN A 24 7.40 1.39 15.99
N ILE A 25 8.62 1.85 15.71
CA ILE A 25 9.29 1.61 14.42
C ILE A 25 9.50 0.12 14.19
N TRP A 26 9.93 -0.63 15.21
CA TRP A 26 10.12 -2.09 15.08
C TRP A 26 8.81 -2.82 14.88
N LEU A 27 7.74 -2.36 15.55
CA LEU A 27 6.40 -2.93 15.38
C LEU A 27 5.85 -2.66 13.97
N TRP A 28 6.12 -1.48 13.40
CA TRP A 28 5.83 -1.19 11.99
C TRP A 28 6.65 -2.11 11.07
N ASP A 29 7.96 -2.19 11.27
CA ASP A 29 8.86 -3.00 10.43
C ASP A 29 8.45 -4.48 10.45
N MET A 30 7.95 -5.02 11.57
CA MET A 30 7.40 -6.38 11.66
C MET A 30 6.20 -6.58 10.71
N ILE A 31 5.25 -5.65 10.69
CA ILE A 31 4.08 -5.74 9.80
C ILE A 31 4.49 -5.53 8.34
N ASP A 32 5.35 -4.55 8.07
CA ASP A 32 5.80 -4.25 6.71
C ASP A 32 6.61 -5.41 6.11
N GLU A 33 7.50 -6.01 6.91
CA GLU A 33 8.28 -7.18 6.53
C GLU A 33 7.39 -8.42 6.35
N PHE A 34 6.41 -8.65 7.23
CA PHE A 34 5.45 -9.76 7.08
C PHE A 34 4.72 -9.69 5.73
N ILE A 35 4.27 -8.50 5.33
CA ILE A 35 3.59 -8.30 4.04
C ILE A 35 4.58 -8.37 2.88
N TYR A 36 5.80 -7.87 3.05
CA TYR A 36 6.86 -7.99 2.05
C TYR A 36 7.20 -9.46 1.75
N GLN A 37 7.33 -10.30 2.78
CA GLN A 37 7.59 -11.73 2.63
C GLN A 37 6.44 -12.45 1.93
N PHE A 38 5.20 -12.15 2.34
CA PHE A 38 4.01 -12.61 1.63
C PHE A 38 4.03 -12.26 0.14
N GLN A 39 4.26 -10.98 -0.18
CA GLN A 39 4.28 -10.48 -1.55
C GLN A 39 5.41 -11.11 -2.37
N SER A 40 6.60 -11.25 -1.77
CA SER A 40 7.77 -11.88 -2.39
C SER A 40 7.50 -13.36 -2.67
N PHE A 41 6.84 -14.05 -1.75
CA PHE A 41 6.46 -15.46 -1.93
C PHE A 41 5.40 -15.63 -3.03
N CYS A 42 4.40 -14.76 -3.12
CA CYS A 42 3.44 -14.75 -4.23
C CYS A 42 4.16 -14.58 -5.58
N GLN A 43 5.12 -13.65 -5.68
CA GLN A 43 5.90 -13.45 -6.90
C GLN A 43 6.80 -14.65 -7.22
N TYR A 44 7.43 -15.23 -6.20
CA TYR A 44 8.24 -16.44 -6.36
C TYR A 44 7.38 -17.57 -6.91
N ARG A 45 6.22 -17.88 -6.31
CA ARG A 45 5.33 -18.98 -6.74
C ARG A 45 4.96 -18.93 -8.20
N VAL A 46 4.72 -17.74 -8.74
CA VAL A 46 4.23 -17.55 -10.12
C VAL A 46 5.38 -17.58 -11.15
N LYS A 47 6.62 -17.29 -10.75
CA LYS A 47 7.79 -17.34 -11.63
C LYS A 47 8.29 -18.78 -11.79
N THR A 48 7.74 -19.54 -12.74
CA THR A 48 8.09 -20.96 -12.97
C THR A 48 9.23 -21.18 -13.97
N SER A 49 9.51 -20.21 -14.84
CA SER A 49 10.45 -20.36 -15.97
C SER A 49 11.92 -20.51 -15.60
N SER A 50 12.31 -20.16 -14.37
CA SER A 50 13.71 -20.19 -13.91
C SER A 50 13.95 -21.19 -12.78
N LYS A 51 13.04 -22.15 -12.57
CA LYS A 51 13.05 -23.07 -11.42
C LYS A 51 13.41 -24.49 -11.81
N SER A 52 14.07 -25.20 -10.90
CA SER A 52 14.36 -26.63 -11.07
C SER A 52 13.09 -27.48 -10.91
N ALA A 53 13.12 -28.72 -11.39
CA ALA A 53 12.01 -29.66 -11.21
C ALA A 53 11.73 -29.94 -9.72
N GLU A 54 12.79 -30.05 -8.91
CA GLU A 54 12.71 -30.25 -7.45
C GLU A 54 12.04 -29.06 -6.73
N GLU A 55 12.38 -27.82 -7.12
CA GLU A 55 11.73 -26.62 -6.57
C GLU A 55 10.23 -26.56 -6.93
N LEU A 56 9.86 -27.00 -8.12
CA LEU A 56 8.47 -27.05 -8.57
C LEU A 56 7.67 -28.12 -7.81
N GLU A 57 8.28 -29.24 -7.45
CA GLU A 57 7.65 -30.26 -6.60
C GLU A 57 7.47 -29.76 -5.16
N LEU A 58 8.49 -29.14 -4.57
CA LEU A 58 8.41 -28.54 -3.24
C LEU A 58 7.32 -27.46 -3.15
N LEU A 59 7.15 -26.66 -4.21
CA LEU A 59 6.09 -25.64 -4.28
C LEU A 59 4.69 -26.24 -4.36
N LYS A 60 4.54 -27.43 -4.95
CA LYS A 60 3.26 -28.15 -4.94
C LYS A 60 2.94 -28.69 -3.55
N GLU A 61 3.94 -29.21 -2.84
CA GLU A 61 3.79 -29.69 -1.46
C GLU A 61 3.45 -28.54 -0.49
N CYS A 62 4.07 -27.37 -0.67
CA CYS A 62 3.85 -26.17 0.14
C CYS A 62 2.70 -25.26 -0.36
N GLY A 63 1.76 -25.78 -1.16
CA GLY A 63 0.74 -24.96 -1.83
C GLY A 63 -0.17 -24.13 -0.90
N LYS A 64 -0.29 -24.52 0.38
CA LYS A 64 -1.08 -23.85 1.42
C LYS A 64 -0.31 -22.80 2.23
N VAL A 65 1.01 -22.68 2.06
CA VAL A 65 1.77 -21.68 2.81
C VAL A 65 1.47 -20.29 2.22
N TRP A 66 1.31 -19.28 3.09
CA TRP A 66 1.10 -17.88 2.69
C TRP A 66 -0.12 -17.67 1.78
N THR A 67 -1.25 -18.29 2.12
CA THR A 67 -2.49 -17.95 1.40
C THR A 67 -2.94 -16.53 1.73
N VAL A 68 -3.58 -15.87 0.75
CA VAL A 68 -4.15 -14.53 0.95
C VAL A 68 -5.11 -14.50 2.13
N LEU A 69 -5.95 -15.53 2.28
CA LEU A 69 -6.92 -15.63 3.37
C LEU A 69 -6.24 -15.75 4.74
N GLU A 70 -5.18 -16.54 4.87
CA GLU A 70 -4.43 -16.62 6.13
C GLU A 70 -3.79 -15.29 6.49
N VAL A 71 -3.14 -14.62 5.54
CA VAL A 71 -2.50 -13.32 5.78
C VAL A 71 -3.54 -12.28 6.21
N LEU A 72 -4.69 -12.22 5.53
CA LEU A 72 -5.80 -11.34 5.93
C LEU A 72 -6.33 -11.71 7.32
N ASN A 73 -6.51 -12.99 7.62
CA ASN A 73 -6.98 -13.44 8.94
C ASN A 73 -6.00 -13.09 10.06
N VAL A 74 -4.69 -13.19 9.82
CA VAL A 74 -3.66 -12.78 10.80
C VAL A 74 -3.78 -11.28 11.11
N LEU A 75 -3.82 -10.45 10.07
CA LEU A 75 -3.89 -9.00 10.23
C LEU A 75 -5.22 -8.58 10.87
N GLN A 76 -6.34 -9.17 10.45
CA GLN A 76 -7.65 -8.90 11.04
C GLN A 76 -7.70 -9.33 12.51
N ALA A 77 -7.15 -10.48 12.86
CA ALA A 77 -7.09 -10.93 14.25
C ALA A 77 -6.25 -10.00 15.14
N LEU A 78 -5.17 -9.39 14.60
CA LEU A 78 -4.40 -8.37 15.33
C LEU A 78 -5.25 -7.12 15.56
N VAL A 79 -5.99 -6.66 14.56
CA VAL A 79 -6.91 -5.51 14.68
C VAL A 79 -7.99 -5.79 15.73
N ASP A 80 -8.72 -6.90 15.60
CA ASP A 80 -9.84 -7.23 16.48
C ASP A 80 -9.41 -7.35 17.94
N LYS A 81 -8.27 -8.00 18.20
CA LYS A 81 -7.77 -8.24 19.56
C LYS A 81 -7.10 -7.02 20.18
N SER A 82 -6.67 -6.05 19.37
CA SER A 82 -6.00 -4.84 19.84
C SER A 82 -6.97 -3.81 20.44
N GLY A 83 -8.25 -3.86 20.06
CA GLY A 83 -9.23 -2.82 20.41
C GLY A 83 -8.95 -1.45 19.77
N ILE A 84 -8.03 -1.37 18.81
CA ILE A 84 -7.55 -0.11 18.25
C ILE A 84 -8.65 0.71 17.55
N ILE A 85 -9.60 0.03 16.89
CA ILE A 85 -10.70 0.70 16.17
C ILE A 85 -11.54 1.52 17.16
N ALA A 86 -11.91 0.91 18.30
CA ALA A 86 -12.70 1.60 19.32
C ALA A 86 -11.93 2.77 19.97
N GLU A 87 -10.60 2.66 20.10
CA GLU A 87 -9.76 3.75 20.59
C GLU A 87 -9.72 4.92 19.60
N LEU A 88 -9.56 4.63 18.30
CA LEU A 88 -9.56 5.65 17.25
C LEU A 88 -10.93 6.34 17.11
N GLU A 89 -12.03 5.59 17.19
CA GLU A 89 -13.39 6.13 17.09
C GLU A 89 -13.82 6.95 18.33
N ALA A 90 -13.20 6.72 19.49
CA ALA A 90 -13.58 7.39 20.72
C ALA A 90 -13.12 8.86 20.81
N ASP A 91 -11.97 9.20 20.22
CA ASP A 91 -11.39 10.55 20.30
C ASP A 91 -10.61 10.98 19.06
N ASP A 92 -10.94 10.41 17.89
CA ASP A 92 -10.22 10.62 16.62
C ASP A 92 -8.70 10.32 16.73
N GLY A 93 -8.33 9.41 17.63
CA GLY A 93 -6.95 8.98 17.86
C GLY A 93 -6.09 9.97 18.67
N ALA A 94 -6.70 10.96 19.33
CA ALA A 94 -5.99 11.97 20.10
C ALA A 94 -5.11 11.38 21.20
N LYS A 95 -5.65 10.46 22.01
CA LYS A 95 -4.89 9.77 23.08
C LYS A 95 -3.77 8.92 22.52
N LEU A 96 -4.04 8.17 21.46
CA LEU A 96 -3.04 7.32 20.81
C LEU A 96 -1.86 8.17 20.29
N CYS A 97 -2.16 9.30 19.64
CA CYS A 97 -1.14 10.19 19.12
C CYS A 97 -0.31 10.86 20.23
N ALA A 98 -0.95 11.29 21.32
CA ALA A 98 -0.30 11.92 22.46
C ALA A 98 0.59 10.94 23.26
N ALA A 99 0.07 9.75 23.56
CA ALA A 99 0.79 8.73 24.32
C ALA A 99 1.76 7.90 23.45
N GLU A 100 1.67 8.01 22.13
CA GLU A 100 2.38 7.17 21.16
C GLU A 100 2.13 5.67 21.38
N GLY A 101 0.98 5.33 21.93
CA GLY A 101 0.64 3.96 22.33
C GLY A 101 1.38 3.43 23.56
N TYR A 102 2.23 4.22 24.22
CA TYR A 102 2.90 3.83 25.46
C TYR A 102 2.08 4.23 26.68
N HIS A 103 1.82 3.26 27.54
CA HIS A 103 1.20 3.49 28.84
C HIS A 103 2.06 2.91 29.96
N PRO A 104 2.15 3.59 31.12
CA PRO A 104 2.86 3.05 32.27
C PRO A 104 2.31 1.67 32.66
N ASN A 105 3.22 0.71 32.85
CA ASN A 105 2.90 -0.66 33.26
C ASN A 105 1.97 -1.43 32.31
N GLN A 106 1.87 -1.03 31.03
CA GLN A 106 1.16 -1.78 30.00
C GLN A 106 2.05 -1.99 28.77
N SER A 107 1.84 -3.11 28.08
CA SER A 107 2.47 -3.39 26.79
C SER A 107 1.83 -2.57 25.68
N ASN A 108 2.66 -1.91 24.86
CA ASN A 108 2.20 -1.22 23.64
C ASN A 108 2.07 -2.16 22.43
N VAL A 109 2.60 -3.39 22.53
CA VAL A 109 2.87 -4.24 21.37
C VAL A 109 1.59 -4.63 20.63
N LEU A 110 0.62 -5.26 21.31
CA LEU A 110 -0.62 -5.70 20.67
C LEU A 110 -1.42 -4.53 20.10
N ARG A 111 -1.49 -3.42 20.84
CA ARG A 111 -2.21 -2.21 20.45
C ARG A 111 -1.63 -1.63 19.16
N MET A 112 -0.32 -1.41 19.13
CA MET A 112 0.36 -0.79 17.99
C MET A 112 0.46 -1.74 16.80
N LEU A 113 0.61 -3.05 17.02
CA LEU A 113 0.51 -4.03 15.93
C LEU A 113 -0.90 -4.03 15.31
N GLY A 114 -1.95 -3.89 16.12
CA GLY A 114 -3.31 -3.69 15.61
C GLY A 114 -3.42 -2.44 14.73
N TYR A 115 -2.89 -1.30 15.21
CA TYR A 115 -2.87 -0.06 14.43
C TYR A 115 -2.14 -0.22 13.09
N PHE A 116 -0.94 -0.78 13.08
CA PHE A 116 -0.18 -1.02 11.86
C PHE A 116 -0.83 -2.08 10.96
N SER A 117 -1.55 -3.04 11.53
CA SER A 117 -2.30 -4.04 10.77
C SER A 117 -3.43 -3.42 9.95
N LEU A 118 -4.02 -2.28 10.35
CA LEU A 118 -4.96 -1.54 9.49
C LEU A 118 -4.30 -1.06 8.20
N ILE A 119 -3.09 -0.50 8.30
CA ILE A 119 -2.29 -0.08 7.15
C ILE A 119 -1.86 -1.31 6.31
N GLY A 120 -1.53 -2.40 7.01
CA GLY A 120 -1.20 -3.67 6.38
C GLY A 120 -2.35 -4.26 5.55
N LEU A 121 -3.57 -4.25 6.10
CA LEU A 121 -4.79 -4.69 5.42
C LEU A 121 -5.07 -3.83 4.19
N LEU A 122 -4.97 -2.49 4.30
CA LEU A 122 -5.06 -1.59 3.14
C LEU A 122 -4.08 -2.02 2.04
N ARG A 123 -2.82 -2.25 2.38
CA ARG A 123 -1.81 -2.70 1.43
C ARG A 123 -2.20 -4.03 0.79
N VAL A 124 -2.55 -5.05 1.57
CA VAL A 124 -2.91 -6.38 1.04
C VAL A 124 -4.14 -6.33 0.14
N HIS A 125 -5.22 -5.64 0.54
CA HIS A 125 -6.40 -5.46 -0.30
C HIS A 125 -6.09 -4.71 -1.60
N THR A 126 -5.24 -3.67 -1.54
CA THR A 126 -4.76 -2.96 -2.74
C THR A 126 -4.00 -3.88 -3.68
N LEU A 127 -3.14 -4.77 -3.16
CA LEU A 127 -2.35 -5.71 -3.96
C LEU A 127 -3.22 -6.77 -4.67
N ILE A 128 -4.38 -7.10 -4.08
CA ILE A 128 -5.36 -8.04 -4.66
C ILE A 128 -6.26 -7.34 -5.67
N GLY A 129 -6.46 -6.03 -5.53
CA GLY A 129 -7.34 -5.21 -6.38
C GLY A 129 -8.74 -4.96 -5.78
N ASP A 130 -8.95 -5.25 -4.49
CA ASP A 130 -10.19 -4.89 -3.79
C ASP A 130 -10.04 -3.52 -3.12
N TYR A 131 -10.17 -2.46 -3.93
CA TYR A 131 -9.94 -1.09 -3.48
C TYR A 131 -11.02 -0.57 -2.52
N HIS A 132 -12.25 -1.07 -2.61
CA HIS A 132 -13.35 -0.63 -1.76
C HIS A 132 -13.14 -1.12 -0.32
N THR A 133 -12.83 -2.42 -0.15
CA THR A 133 -12.52 -2.96 1.18
C THR A 133 -11.24 -2.33 1.73
N ALA A 134 -10.24 -2.10 0.87
CA ALA A 134 -8.98 -1.46 1.27
C ALA A 134 -9.21 -0.10 1.96
N LEU A 135 -10.03 0.77 1.37
CA LEU A 135 -10.37 2.07 1.95
C LEU A 135 -11.27 1.96 3.18
N LYS A 136 -12.19 0.98 3.21
CA LYS A 136 -13.07 0.75 4.36
C LYS A 136 -12.28 0.39 5.62
N VAL A 137 -11.24 -0.43 5.49
CA VAL A 137 -10.43 -0.86 6.65
C VAL A 137 -9.69 0.31 7.30
N VAL A 138 -9.21 1.29 6.53
CA VAL A 138 -8.47 2.45 7.07
C VAL A 138 -9.36 3.64 7.39
N TYR A 139 -10.68 3.52 7.23
CA TYR A 139 -11.65 4.54 7.60
C TYR A 139 -11.46 5.05 9.06
N PRO A 140 -11.20 4.18 10.07
CA PRO A 140 -10.99 4.64 11.45
C PRO A 140 -9.77 5.54 11.66
N ILE A 141 -8.77 5.54 10.75
CA ILE A 141 -7.58 6.39 10.88
C ILE A 141 -7.90 7.86 10.50
N ASN A 142 -9.04 8.11 9.84
CA ASN A 142 -9.54 9.43 9.44
C ASN A 142 -8.48 10.37 8.81
N PHE A 143 -7.61 9.84 7.95
CA PHE A 143 -6.50 10.58 7.35
C PHE A 143 -6.89 11.66 6.35
N ASN A 144 -8.17 11.74 5.98
CA ASN A 144 -8.68 12.80 5.10
C ASN A 144 -8.99 14.09 5.87
N ASP A 145 -9.20 14.02 7.18
CA ASP A 145 -9.45 15.20 8.00
C ASP A 145 -8.11 15.81 8.44
N PRO A 146 -7.78 17.06 8.04
CA PRO A 146 -6.58 17.75 8.50
C PRO A 146 -6.51 17.95 10.01
N ARG A 147 -7.64 17.82 10.72
CA ARG A 147 -7.77 17.95 12.17
C ARG A 147 -7.58 16.62 12.92
N ALA A 148 -7.60 15.49 12.22
CA ALA A 148 -7.43 14.18 12.84
C ALA A 148 -6.02 14.02 13.41
N TYR A 149 -5.92 13.37 14.57
CA TYR A 149 -4.65 13.13 15.24
C TYR A 149 -3.95 11.91 14.64
N LEU A 150 -3.32 12.12 13.50
CA LEU A 150 -2.59 11.04 12.83
C LEU A 150 -1.31 10.68 13.58
N PHE A 151 -1.24 9.44 14.07
CA PHE A 151 0.00 8.88 14.62
C PHE A 151 1.02 8.55 13.51
N THR A 152 0.54 8.16 12.32
CA THR A 152 1.40 7.71 11.21
C THR A 152 2.57 8.64 10.85
N PRO A 153 2.49 9.98 10.85
CA PRO A 153 3.61 10.86 10.46
C PRO A 153 4.83 10.76 11.39
N LYS A 154 4.68 10.16 12.59
CA LYS A 154 5.81 9.85 13.48
C LYS A 154 6.67 8.69 12.95
N ILE A 155 6.12 7.86 12.05
CA ILE A 155 6.82 6.74 11.40
C ILE A 155 6.71 6.92 9.89
N VAL A 156 7.77 7.45 9.30
CA VAL A 156 7.84 7.83 7.88
C VAL A 156 7.37 6.72 6.94
N GLY A 157 7.84 5.49 7.15
CA GLY A 157 7.47 4.32 6.35
C GLY A 157 5.96 4.01 6.40
N ALA A 158 5.37 4.05 7.60
CA ALA A 158 3.94 3.83 7.80
C ALA A 158 3.10 4.91 7.12
N HIS A 159 3.49 6.18 7.27
CA HIS A 159 2.77 7.30 6.67
C HIS A 159 2.80 7.26 5.14
N ILE A 160 3.98 7.05 4.55
CA ILE A 160 4.12 6.94 3.09
C ILE A 160 3.31 5.75 2.58
N SER A 161 3.38 4.59 3.26
CA SER A 161 2.64 3.39 2.86
C SER A 161 1.13 3.62 2.89
N LEU A 162 0.59 4.20 3.97
CA LEU A 162 -0.83 4.53 4.10
C LEU A 162 -1.30 5.44 2.96
N MET A 163 -0.63 6.59 2.78
CA MET A 163 -1.07 7.61 1.83
C MET A 163 -0.89 7.16 0.38
N TYR A 164 0.19 6.43 0.06
CA TYR A 164 0.42 5.89 -1.27
C TYR A 164 -0.68 4.89 -1.67
N HIS A 165 -0.98 3.89 -0.84
CA HIS A 165 -1.99 2.88 -1.18
C HIS A 165 -3.40 3.48 -1.17
N ALA A 166 -3.72 4.38 -0.23
CA ALA A 166 -5.01 5.08 -0.21
C ALA A 166 -5.18 5.98 -1.45
N GLY A 167 -4.16 6.77 -1.81
CA GLY A 167 -4.17 7.62 -3.00
C GLY A 167 -4.34 6.81 -4.28
N PHE A 168 -3.68 5.65 -4.37
CA PHE A 168 -3.85 4.72 -5.48
C PHE A 168 -5.28 4.17 -5.55
N CYS A 169 -5.87 3.73 -4.42
CA CYS A 169 -7.25 3.26 -4.37
C CYS A 169 -8.24 4.34 -4.83
N TYR A 170 -8.09 5.58 -4.36
CA TYR A 170 -8.94 6.69 -4.79
C TYR A 170 -8.83 6.98 -6.29
N MET A 171 -7.62 6.91 -6.86
CA MET A 171 -7.40 7.08 -8.29
C MET A 171 -8.16 6.04 -9.11
N VAL A 172 -8.04 4.75 -8.76
CA VAL A 172 -8.71 3.66 -9.49
C VAL A 172 -10.24 3.68 -9.28
N MET A 173 -10.72 4.21 -8.14
CA MET A 173 -12.14 4.39 -7.87
C MET A 173 -12.74 5.69 -8.46
N ARG A 174 -12.04 6.38 -9.35
CA ARG A 174 -12.46 7.65 -9.99
C ARG A 174 -12.66 8.83 -9.02
N ARG A 175 -12.15 8.71 -7.79
CA ARG A 175 -12.21 9.78 -6.78
C ARG A 175 -10.97 10.66 -6.90
N TYR A 176 -10.78 11.30 -8.05
CA TYR A 176 -9.56 12.06 -8.37
C TYR A 176 -9.29 13.23 -7.43
N LEU A 177 -10.35 13.90 -6.94
CA LEU A 177 -10.21 14.99 -5.97
C LEU A 177 -9.65 14.49 -4.62
N ASP A 178 -10.10 13.32 -4.17
CA ASP A 178 -9.61 12.73 -2.92
C ASP A 178 -8.20 12.16 -3.12
N ALA A 179 -7.96 11.52 -4.26
CA ALA A 179 -6.62 11.07 -4.65
C ALA A 179 -5.61 12.22 -4.66
N SER A 180 -5.96 13.37 -5.27
CA SER A 180 -5.08 14.53 -5.34
C SER A 180 -4.80 15.12 -3.96
N ARG A 181 -5.79 15.19 -3.07
CA ARG A 181 -5.61 15.67 -1.69
C ARG A 181 -4.64 14.79 -0.91
N VAL A 182 -4.83 13.48 -0.97
CA VAL A 182 -3.99 12.49 -0.27
C VAL A 182 -2.57 12.52 -0.82
N LEU A 183 -2.41 12.49 -2.15
CA LEU A 183 -1.10 12.55 -2.80
C LEU A 183 -0.39 13.88 -2.53
N ASN A 184 -1.10 15.01 -2.55
CA ASN A 184 -0.54 16.32 -2.23
C ASN A 184 0.01 16.35 -0.80
N ALA A 185 -0.78 15.91 0.18
CA ALA A 185 -0.39 15.90 1.58
C ALA A 185 0.89 15.08 1.84
N VAL A 186 0.97 13.86 1.27
CA VAL A 186 2.16 13.01 1.45
C VAL A 186 3.38 13.53 0.69
N LEU A 187 3.22 14.09 -0.51
CA LEU A 187 4.35 14.68 -1.26
C LEU A 187 4.91 15.92 -0.55
N ALA A 188 4.04 16.77 0.01
CA ALA A 188 4.44 17.90 0.85
C ALA A 188 5.17 17.44 2.13
N TYR A 189 4.71 16.34 2.75
CA TYR A 189 5.39 15.70 3.88
C TYR A 189 6.77 15.17 3.49
N VAL A 190 6.88 14.36 2.43
CA VAL A 190 8.14 13.77 1.96
C VAL A 190 9.15 14.85 1.59
N SER A 191 8.72 15.95 0.98
CA SER A 191 9.62 17.06 0.66
C SER A 191 10.32 17.65 1.89
N ARG A 192 9.68 17.62 3.06
CA ARG A 192 10.25 18.09 4.33
C ARG A 192 11.13 17.02 4.97
N VAL A 193 10.69 15.76 4.94
CA VAL A 193 11.33 14.68 5.72
C VAL A 193 12.51 14.02 5.01
N LYS A 194 12.52 13.99 3.66
CA LYS A 194 13.53 13.25 2.88
C LYS A 194 14.98 13.59 3.25
N GLN A 195 15.30 14.86 3.50
CA GLN A 195 16.68 15.30 3.78
C GLN A 195 17.22 14.73 5.10
N TYR A 196 16.37 14.59 6.12
CA TYR A 196 16.75 14.01 7.41
C TYR A 196 17.12 12.53 7.31
N HIS A 197 16.61 11.84 6.29
CA HIS A 197 16.88 10.43 6.04
C HIS A 197 18.02 10.19 5.05
N SER A 198 18.70 11.22 4.55
CA SER A 198 19.74 11.13 3.51
C SER A 198 20.88 10.13 3.78
N ARG A 199 21.17 9.83 5.06
CA ARG A 199 22.20 8.85 5.47
C ARG A 199 21.63 7.48 5.86
N SER A 200 20.32 7.31 5.82
CA SER A 200 19.64 6.08 6.20
C SER A 200 19.42 5.17 4.99
N ALA A 201 19.43 3.86 5.20
CA ALA A 201 19.14 2.87 4.15
C ALA A 201 17.71 2.99 3.57
N GLN A 202 16.82 3.69 4.27
CA GLN A 202 15.43 3.93 3.84
C GLN A 202 15.33 5.07 2.80
N TYR A 203 16.38 5.87 2.61
CA TYR A 203 16.35 7.05 1.73
C TYR A 203 15.96 6.71 0.30
N ASP A 204 16.62 5.72 -0.29
CA ASP A 204 16.38 5.32 -1.68
C ASP A 204 14.96 4.78 -1.88
N GLN A 205 14.43 4.08 -0.88
CA GLN A 205 13.05 3.59 -0.91
C GLN A 205 12.05 4.75 -0.86
N ILE A 206 12.31 5.75 0.00
CA ILE A 206 11.49 6.97 0.08
C ILE A 206 11.53 7.73 -1.25
N LEU A 207 12.71 7.91 -1.86
CA LEU A 207 12.84 8.58 -3.15
C LEU A 207 12.09 7.84 -4.26
N LYS A 208 12.20 6.52 -4.31
CA LYS A 208 11.45 5.70 -5.28
C LYS A 208 9.94 5.85 -5.09
N ARG A 209 9.44 5.76 -3.85
CA ARG A 209 8.02 6.00 -3.57
C ARG A 209 7.58 7.41 -3.93
N ASN A 210 8.42 8.41 -3.69
CA ASN A 210 8.18 9.79 -4.06
C ASN A 210 8.01 9.95 -5.59
N GLU A 211 8.86 9.32 -6.39
CA GLU A 211 8.72 9.31 -7.85
C GLU A 211 7.43 8.61 -8.32
N GLN A 212 7.10 7.47 -7.71
CA GLN A 212 5.83 6.78 -7.99
C GLN A 212 4.63 7.68 -7.69
N MET A 213 4.63 8.36 -6.55
CA MET A 213 3.53 9.27 -6.16
C MET A 213 3.41 10.47 -7.10
N TYR A 214 4.51 11.06 -7.57
CA TYR A 214 4.46 12.09 -8.62
C TYR A 214 3.93 11.55 -9.95
N GLY A 215 4.27 10.31 -10.32
CA GLY A 215 3.69 9.63 -11.48
C GLY A 215 2.17 9.46 -11.38
N LEU A 216 1.66 9.00 -10.23
CA LEU A 216 0.22 8.91 -9.98
C LEU A 216 -0.46 10.27 -10.02
N LEU A 217 0.15 11.27 -9.37
CA LEU A 217 -0.38 12.64 -9.36
C LEU A 217 -0.45 13.24 -10.76
N ALA A 218 0.55 12.97 -11.61
CA ALA A 218 0.52 13.39 -13.01
C ALA A 218 -0.66 12.77 -13.77
N CYS A 219 -0.94 11.48 -13.57
CA CYS A 219 -2.13 10.83 -14.14
C CYS A 219 -3.43 11.46 -13.63
N VAL A 220 -3.54 11.71 -12.32
CA VAL A 220 -4.71 12.34 -11.69
C VAL A 220 -4.97 13.75 -12.23
N VAL A 221 -3.91 14.56 -12.37
CA VAL A 221 -4.02 15.93 -12.91
C VAL A 221 -4.39 15.92 -14.39
N ALA A 222 -3.86 14.97 -15.17
CA ALA A 222 -4.22 14.85 -16.58
C ALA A 222 -5.68 14.42 -16.78
N LEU A 223 -6.20 13.52 -15.93
CA LEU A 223 -7.60 13.08 -15.97
C LEU A 223 -8.57 14.12 -15.39
N CYS A 224 -8.13 14.88 -14.38
CA CYS A 224 -8.94 15.92 -13.75
C CYS A 224 -8.10 17.19 -13.50
N PRO A 225 -8.04 18.11 -14.48
CA PRO A 225 -7.23 19.33 -14.39
C PRO A 225 -7.64 20.26 -13.23
N VAL A 226 -8.89 20.17 -12.75
CA VAL A 226 -9.41 20.95 -11.61
C VAL A 226 -8.59 20.69 -10.34
N THR A 227 -8.04 19.49 -10.18
CA THR A 227 -7.21 19.10 -9.03
C THR A 227 -5.95 19.94 -8.88
N GLN A 228 -5.42 20.48 -9.98
CA GLN A 228 -4.18 21.26 -10.01
C GLN A 228 -4.24 22.52 -9.14
N LYS A 229 -5.42 23.12 -9.00
CA LYS A 229 -5.63 24.33 -8.17
C LYS A 229 -5.52 24.06 -6.67
N GLY A 230 -5.70 22.82 -6.24
CA GLY A 230 -5.65 22.42 -4.83
C GLY A 230 -4.29 21.89 -4.37
N LEU A 231 -3.26 21.96 -5.22
CA LEU A 231 -1.92 21.45 -4.90
C LEU A 231 -1.08 22.53 -4.22
N ASP A 232 -0.25 22.12 -3.26
CA ASP A 232 0.75 23.00 -2.65
C ASP A 232 1.75 23.49 -3.71
N GLU A 233 2.19 24.74 -3.61
CA GLU A 233 3.05 25.36 -4.62
C GLU A 233 4.35 24.57 -4.87
N ASN A 234 4.97 24.06 -3.81
CA ASN A 234 6.18 23.24 -3.91
C ASN A 234 5.92 21.89 -4.61
N VAL A 235 4.78 21.25 -4.32
CA VAL A 235 4.38 19.99 -4.99
C VAL A 235 4.09 20.27 -6.46
N LEU A 236 3.39 21.36 -6.76
CA LEU A 236 3.09 21.78 -8.12
C LEU A 236 4.36 22.12 -8.92
N ALA A 237 5.33 22.81 -8.31
CA ALA A 237 6.61 23.13 -8.92
C ALA A 237 7.38 21.85 -9.30
N GLN A 238 7.51 20.91 -8.37
CA GLN A 238 8.17 19.62 -8.63
C GLN A 238 7.42 18.76 -9.65
N LEU A 239 6.08 18.79 -9.64
CA LEU A 239 5.27 18.09 -10.64
C LEU A 239 5.51 18.66 -12.05
N ARG A 240 5.57 19.99 -12.18
CA ARG A 240 5.86 20.64 -13.47
C ARG A 240 7.28 20.33 -13.94
N GLU A 241 8.26 20.41 -13.05
CA GLU A 241 9.66 20.11 -13.38
C GLU A 241 9.83 18.67 -13.91
N ARG A 242 9.16 17.70 -13.29
CA ARG A 242 9.35 16.27 -13.59
C ARG A 242 8.43 15.73 -14.68
N ASN A 243 7.21 16.22 -14.76
CA ASN A 243 6.14 15.58 -15.53
C ASN A 243 5.37 16.53 -16.46
N ALA A 244 5.76 17.80 -16.63
CA ALA A 244 5.02 18.74 -17.48
C ALA A 244 4.82 18.26 -18.93
N ASP A 245 5.87 17.73 -19.57
CA ASP A 245 5.77 17.18 -20.93
C ASP A 245 4.79 15.99 -21.00
N LYS A 246 4.92 15.07 -20.04
CA LYS A 246 4.05 13.89 -19.91
C LYS A 246 2.59 14.31 -19.72
N ILE A 247 2.32 15.29 -18.86
CA ILE A 247 0.97 15.83 -18.63
C ILE A 247 0.42 16.47 -19.91
N SER A 248 1.23 17.24 -20.64
CA SER A 248 0.82 17.85 -21.93
C SER A 248 0.52 16.82 -23.01
N ARG A 249 1.29 15.72 -23.07
CA ARG A 249 1.03 14.61 -23.99
C ARG A 249 -0.25 13.84 -23.62
N MET A 250 -0.45 13.56 -22.34
CA MET A 250 -1.68 12.92 -21.85
C MET A 250 -2.92 13.77 -22.13
N ALA A 251 -2.83 15.10 -21.93
CA ALA A 251 -3.91 16.03 -22.25
C ALA A 251 -4.28 16.06 -23.76
N ARG A 252 -3.33 15.70 -24.64
CA ARG A 252 -3.55 15.54 -26.09
C ARG A 252 -4.08 14.16 -26.49
N GLY A 253 -4.33 13.26 -25.52
CA GLY A 253 -4.85 11.91 -25.76
C GLY A 253 -3.78 10.85 -26.02
N ASP A 254 -2.51 11.09 -25.68
CA ASP A 254 -1.46 10.07 -25.79
C ASP A 254 -1.57 9.03 -24.66
N ILE A 255 -2.26 7.93 -24.95
CA ILE A 255 -2.51 6.82 -24.01
C ILE A 255 -1.21 6.10 -23.63
N GLY A 256 -0.18 6.12 -24.49
CA GLY A 256 1.09 5.45 -24.21
C GLY A 256 1.81 6.01 -22.98
N VAL A 257 1.62 7.30 -22.71
CA VAL A 257 2.20 7.96 -21.52
C VAL A 257 1.51 7.50 -20.24
N PHE A 258 0.20 7.22 -20.28
CA PHE A 258 -0.52 6.65 -19.15
C PHE A 258 -0.01 5.25 -18.81
N ASP A 259 0.27 4.42 -19.82
CA ASP A 259 0.85 3.09 -19.62
C ASP A 259 2.24 3.17 -18.96
N GLU A 260 3.12 4.05 -19.47
CA GLU A 260 4.46 4.24 -18.91
C GLU A 260 4.41 4.71 -17.43
N LEU A 261 3.57 5.70 -17.13
CA LEU A 261 3.44 6.22 -15.77
C LEU A 261 2.81 5.20 -14.84
N TYR A 262 1.75 4.51 -15.27
CA TYR A 262 1.09 3.49 -14.49
C TYR A 262 2.03 2.31 -14.20
N SER A 263 2.76 1.83 -15.21
CA SER A 263 3.75 0.75 -15.08
C SER A 263 4.77 1.01 -13.98
N ASN A 264 5.24 2.25 -13.87
CA ASN A 264 6.25 2.64 -12.90
C ASN A 264 5.65 2.91 -11.51
N ALA A 265 4.42 3.43 -11.47
CA ALA A 265 3.81 3.98 -10.27
C ALA A 265 2.86 3.02 -9.53
N CYS A 266 2.31 2.00 -10.21
CA CYS A 266 1.34 1.09 -9.61
C CYS A 266 1.97 0.19 -8.53
N PRO A 267 1.17 -0.26 -7.55
CA PRO A 267 1.57 -1.31 -6.63
C PRO A 267 1.93 -2.59 -7.39
N ARG A 268 2.85 -3.37 -6.85
CA ARG A 268 3.22 -4.67 -7.44
C ARG A 268 2.16 -5.72 -7.10
N PHE A 269 1.08 -5.73 -7.87
CA PHE A 269 -0.07 -6.62 -7.70
C PHE A 269 0.32 -8.10 -7.56
N ILE A 270 -0.48 -8.84 -6.80
CA ILE A 270 -0.27 -10.27 -6.56
C ILE A 270 -1.34 -11.08 -7.29
N THR A 271 -0.97 -12.28 -7.72
CA THR A 271 -1.92 -13.26 -8.24
C THR A 271 -2.39 -14.13 -7.08
N VAL A 272 -3.68 -14.06 -6.75
CA VAL A 272 -4.29 -14.71 -5.57
C VAL A 272 -4.31 -16.23 -5.69
N ALA A 273 -4.58 -16.75 -6.89
CA ALA A 273 -4.63 -18.17 -7.17
C ALA A 273 -3.32 -18.66 -7.80
N GLN A 274 -2.90 -19.86 -7.43
CA GLN A 274 -1.88 -20.56 -8.19
C GLN A 274 -2.48 -20.90 -9.56
N PRO A 275 -1.87 -20.46 -10.67
CA PRO A 275 -2.40 -20.76 -11.99
C PRO A 275 -2.47 -22.26 -12.20
N SER A 276 -3.61 -22.73 -12.71
CA SER A 276 -3.74 -24.11 -13.15
C SER A 276 -2.73 -24.42 -14.26
N ALA A 277 -2.39 -25.71 -14.45
CA ALA A 277 -1.45 -26.12 -15.49
C ALA A 277 -1.89 -25.67 -16.91
N GLN A 278 -3.21 -25.55 -17.13
CA GLN A 278 -3.79 -25.04 -18.38
C GLN A 278 -3.62 -23.52 -18.54
N GLU A 279 -3.83 -22.75 -17.47
CA GLU A 279 -3.62 -21.28 -17.48
C GLU A 279 -2.14 -20.93 -17.63
N ALA A 280 -1.25 -21.72 -17.02
CA ALA A 280 0.20 -21.56 -17.18
C ALA A 280 0.67 -21.84 -18.62
N ALA A 281 0.05 -22.83 -19.29
CA ALA A 281 0.31 -23.14 -20.70
C ALA A 281 -0.25 -22.06 -21.65
N ALA A 282 -1.46 -21.56 -21.38
CA ALA A 282 -2.09 -20.50 -22.19
C ALA A 282 -1.39 -19.14 -22.06
N ALA A 283 -0.82 -18.83 -20.89
CA ALA A 283 -0.10 -17.58 -20.64
C ALA A 283 1.35 -17.56 -21.16
N GLY A 284 1.82 -18.64 -21.81
CA GLY A 284 3.18 -18.72 -22.38
C GLY A 284 4.30 -18.46 -21.36
N GLY A 285 4.10 -18.82 -20.09
CA GLY A 285 5.06 -18.59 -19.01
C GLY A 285 5.05 -17.17 -18.40
N ASN A 286 4.17 -16.27 -18.84
CA ASN A 286 4.08 -14.88 -18.36
C ASN A 286 3.01 -14.66 -17.28
N VAL A 287 2.69 -15.70 -16.49
CA VAL A 287 1.64 -15.63 -15.46
C VAL A 287 1.94 -14.56 -14.40
N SER A 288 3.22 -14.24 -14.18
CA SER A 288 3.66 -13.24 -13.20
C SER A 288 3.16 -11.82 -13.52
N GLN A 289 2.84 -11.54 -14.79
CA GLN A 289 2.31 -10.25 -15.22
C GLN A 289 0.78 -10.22 -15.32
N GLN A 290 0.09 -11.34 -15.10
CA GLN A 290 -1.35 -11.42 -15.36
C GLN A 290 -2.16 -10.45 -14.47
N ALA A 291 -1.89 -10.44 -13.16
CA ALA A 291 -2.54 -9.51 -12.23
C ALA A 291 -2.26 -8.05 -12.60
N TYR A 292 -1.01 -7.74 -12.93
CA TYR A 292 -0.60 -6.40 -13.39
C TYR A 292 -1.34 -5.98 -14.67
N ARG A 293 -1.33 -6.82 -15.70
CA ARG A 293 -1.98 -6.54 -17.00
C ARG A 293 -3.48 -6.38 -16.87
N ALA A 294 -4.14 -7.16 -16.01
CA ALA A 294 -5.56 -7.00 -15.74
C ALA A 294 -5.86 -5.59 -15.19
N GLN A 295 -5.10 -5.14 -14.20
CA GLN A 295 -5.27 -3.81 -13.60
C GLN A 295 -4.92 -2.68 -14.59
N LEU A 296 -3.83 -2.82 -15.36
CA LEU A 296 -3.46 -1.87 -16.40
C LEU A 296 -4.56 -1.76 -17.47
N ASN A 297 -5.08 -2.88 -17.96
CA ASN A 297 -6.12 -2.87 -18.99
C ASN A 297 -7.40 -2.19 -18.51
N MET A 298 -7.80 -2.41 -17.24
CA MET A 298 -8.95 -1.70 -16.65
C MET A 298 -8.70 -0.20 -16.57
N PHE A 299 -7.51 0.22 -16.13
CA PHE A 299 -7.12 1.62 -16.08
C PHE A 299 -7.11 2.28 -17.47
N LEU A 300 -6.48 1.65 -18.47
CA LEU A 300 -6.42 2.20 -19.82
C LEU A 300 -7.79 2.23 -20.51
N ALA A 301 -8.66 1.25 -20.25
CA ALA A 301 -10.04 1.28 -20.71
C ALA A 301 -10.81 2.47 -20.12
N GLU A 302 -10.56 2.77 -18.84
CA GLU A 302 -11.14 3.94 -18.17
C GLU A 302 -10.62 5.25 -18.75
N VAL A 303 -9.31 5.40 -18.93
CA VAL A 303 -8.70 6.59 -19.57
C VAL A 303 -9.35 6.83 -20.93
N LYS A 304 -9.47 5.79 -21.76
CA LYS A 304 -10.15 5.88 -23.07
C LYS A 304 -11.60 6.32 -22.94
N SER A 305 -12.34 5.79 -21.96
CA SER A 305 -13.74 6.18 -21.75
C SER A 305 -13.89 7.65 -21.37
N GLN A 306 -12.94 8.20 -20.60
CA GLN A 306 -12.99 9.60 -20.18
C GLN A 306 -12.57 10.57 -21.28
N THR A 307 -11.63 10.18 -22.15
CA THR A 307 -11.29 10.99 -23.34
C THR A 307 -12.45 11.10 -24.33
N MET A 308 -13.41 10.16 -24.29
CA MET A 308 -14.61 10.16 -25.14
C MET A 308 -15.77 10.99 -24.57
N LEU A 309 -15.71 11.39 -23.29
CA LEU A 309 -16.69 12.28 -22.69
C LEU A 309 -16.38 13.73 -23.12
N PRO A 310 -17.35 14.49 -23.64
CA PRO A 310 -17.14 15.89 -23.97
C PRO A 310 -16.79 16.68 -22.69
N VAL A 311 -15.71 17.46 -22.77
CA VAL A 311 -15.22 18.37 -21.73
C VAL A 311 -16.19 19.53 -21.52
#